data_AF-A0A382X683-F1
#
_entry.id   AF-A0A382X683-F1
#
_cell.length_a   1.000
_cell.length_b   1.000
_cell.length_c   1.000
_cell.angle_alpha   90.00
_cell.angle_beta   90.00
_cell.angle_gamma   90.00
#
_symmetry.space_group_name_H-M   'P 1'
#
loop_
_entity.id
_entity.type
_entity.pdbx_description
1 polymer ?
#
loop_
_entity_poly.entity_id
_entity_poly.type
_entity_poly.pdbx_seq_one_letter_code
_entity_poly.pdbx_strand_id
1 'polypeptide(L)'
;QRAEDWVALMTPIIKAYGTDIGSESANLAVQIYGGHGYIKEHGVEQLVRDARIAQLYEGTNGIQALDLVGRKLTQHNGRLLRSFFDLVENYIEENSLNEQLEDFVPLLTKSVERLDQVTAFIAAKGLSDPSEGAGPAADYLKMFALTAIAYVWTRYADISYKKQNDDPKGFYKAKIESGKFYMSKLLPETGYLMASIISGAKSYTDYDDVNFETGFQL
;
A
#
# COMPACT_ATOMS: atom_id res chain seq x y z
N GLN A 1 15.72 18.06 6.77
CA GLN A 1 15.42 17.86 5.35
C GLN A 1 14.98 16.43 4.98
N ARG A 2 15.85 15.42 4.83
CA ARG A 2 15.43 14.07 4.40
C ARG A 2 14.34 13.45 5.30
N ALA A 3 14.46 13.61 6.61
CA ALA A 3 13.45 13.13 7.55
C ALA A 3 12.09 13.83 7.39
N GLU A 4 12.09 15.15 7.17
CA GLU A 4 10.86 15.93 6.93
C GLU A 4 10.18 15.52 5.63
N ASP A 5 10.97 15.26 4.59
CA ASP A 5 10.47 14.80 3.30
C ASP A 5 9.78 13.44 3.42
N TRP A 6 10.40 12.54 4.16
CA TRP A 6 9.86 11.21 4.45
C TRP A 6 8.58 11.27 5.27
N VAL A 7 8.53 12.09 6.31
CA VAL A 7 7.31 12.30 7.08
C VAL A 7 6.21 12.84 6.18
N ALA A 8 6.49 13.87 5.38
CA ALA A 8 5.50 14.46 4.48
C ALA A 8 4.93 13.48 3.45
N LEU A 9 5.75 12.56 2.93
CA LEU A 9 5.35 11.54 1.97
C LEU A 9 4.62 10.36 2.63
N MET A 10 5.17 9.82 3.72
CA MET A 10 4.70 8.59 4.32
C MET A 10 3.47 8.78 5.21
N THR A 11 3.25 9.98 5.78
CA THR A 11 2.07 10.23 6.64
C THR A 11 0.74 9.88 5.96
N PRO A 12 0.39 10.39 4.76
CA PRO A 12 -0.88 10.04 4.12
C PRO A 12 -0.98 8.54 3.79
N ILE A 13 0.14 7.93 3.37
CA ILE A 13 0.21 6.49 3.04
C ILE A 13 -0.08 5.64 4.29
N ILE A 14 0.62 5.92 5.40
CA ILE A 14 0.46 5.19 6.66
C ILE A 14 -0.95 5.41 7.22
N LYS A 15 -1.46 6.64 7.17
CA LYS A 15 -2.81 6.97 7.62
C LYS A 15 -3.84 6.13 6.85
N ALA A 16 -3.87 6.24 5.53
CA ALA A 16 -4.93 5.62 4.75
C ALA A 16 -4.79 4.08 4.75
N TYR A 17 -3.66 3.56 4.28
CA TYR A 17 -3.47 2.12 4.17
C TYR A 17 -3.48 1.42 5.54
N GLY A 18 -2.86 2.03 6.56
CA GLY A 18 -2.83 1.45 7.90
C GLY A 18 -4.22 1.35 8.53
N THR A 19 -5.10 2.32 8.27
CA THR A 19 -6.48 2.27 8.79
C THR A 19 -7.39 1.36 7.98
N ASP A 20 -7.18 1.23 6.66
CA ASP A 20 -7.87 0.24 5.83
C ASP A 20 -7.55 -1.18 6.28
N ILE A 21 -6.26 -1.52 6.38
CA ILE A 21 -5.83 -2.86 6.83
C ILE A 21 -6.16 -3.11 8.30
N GLY A 22 -6.14 -2.07 9.14
CA GLY A 22 -6.60 -2.19 10.53
C GLY A 22 -8.07 -2.59 10.63
N SER A 23 -8.93 -1.95 9.85
CA SER A 23 -10.35 -2.31 9.76
C SER A 23 -10.55 -3.70 9.16
N GLU A 24 -9.84 -4.04 8.08
CA GLU A 24 -9.90 -5.38 7.48
C GLU A 24 -9.47 -6.47 8.46
N SER A 25 -8.36 -6.25 9.18
CA SER A 25 -7.85 -7.18 10.19
C SER A 25 -8.85 -7.42 11.32
N ALA A 26 -9.55 -6.37 11.76
CA ALA A 26 -10.60 -6.50 12.77
C ALA A 26 -11.78 -7.35 12.25
N ASN A 27 -12.16 -7.20 10.98
CA ASN A 27 -13.20 -8.03 10.36
C ASN A 27 -12.76 -9.49 10.22
N LEU A 28 -11.51 -9.74 9.83
CA LEU A 28 -10.95 -11.10 9.78
C LEU A 28 -10.90 -11.74 11.16
N ALA A 29 -10.64 -10.97 12.23
CA ALA A 29 -10.71 -11.47 13.60
C ALA A 29 -12.12 -11.95 13.98
N VAL A 30 -13.17 -11.21 13.60
CA VAL A 30 -14.56 -11.65 13.77
C VAL A 30 -14.79 -12.97 13.02
N GLN A 31 -14.32 -13.07 11.78
CA GLN A 31 -14.49 -14.27 10.97
C GLN A 31 -13.87 -15.53 11.60
N ILE A 32 -12.71 -15.39 12.26
CA ILE A 32 -12.05 -16.50 12.98
C ILE A 32 -12.94 -17.05 14.11
N TYR A 33 -13.72 -16.19 14.77
CA TYR A 33 -14.65 -16.58 15.84
C TYR A 33 -16.01 -17.09 15.32
N GLY A 34 -16.29 -16.97 14.02
CA GLY A 34 -17.59 -17.29 13.43
C GLY A 34 -18.72 -16.48 14.09
N GLY A 35 -19.88 -17.11 14.33
CA GLY A 35 -21.03 -16.45 14.94
C GLY A 35 -20.74 -15.85 16.33
N HIS A 36 -19.80 -16.43 17.10
CA HIS A 36 -19.39 -15.89 18.39
C HIS A 36 -18.69 -14.54 18.28
N GLY A 37 -18.00 -14.29 17.16
CA GLY A 37 -17.34 -13.00 16.91
C GLY A 37 -18.32 -11.84 16.81
N TYR A 38 -19.59 -12.12 16.48
CA TYR A 38 -20.67 -11.15 16.41
C TYR A 38 -21.37 -10.91 17.77
N ILE A 39 -21.14 -11.78 18.75
CA ILE A 39 -21.75 -11.67 20.08
C ILE A 39 -20.89 -10.75 20.95
N LYS A 40 -21.50 -9.68 21.46
CA LYS A 40 -20.84 -8.62 22.25
C LYS A 40 -19.99 -9.13 23.41
N GLU A 41 -20.37 -10.24 24.05
CA GLU A 41 -19.63 -10.84 25.17
C GLU A 41 -18.18 -11.22 24.81
N HIS A 42 -17.91 -11.61 23.56
CA HIS A 42 -16.56 -11.95 23.09
C HIS A 42 -15.71 -10.72 22.77
N GLY A 43 -16.31 -9.54 22.67
CA GLY A 43 -15.61 -8.26 22.45
C GLY A 43 -15.00 -8.05 21.06
N VAL A 44 -14.92 -9.07 20.20
CA VAL A 44 -14.25 -8.95 18.88
C VAL A 44 -14.97 -7.97 17.95
N GLU A 45 -16.31 -7.92 17.99
CA GLU A 45 -17.11 -6.94 17.22
C GLU A 45 -16.76 -5.49 17.56
N GLN A 46 -16.32 -5.23 18.81
CA GLN A 46 -15.90 -3.90 19.21
C GLN A 46 -14.68 -3.42 18.42
N LEU A 47 -13.73 -4.31 18.09
CA LEU A 47 -12.57 -3.95 17.29
C LEU A 47 -12.96 -3.42 15.91
N VAL A 48 -14.01 -3.99 15.30
CA VAL A 48 -14.52 -3.53 14.00
C VAL A 48 -15.10 -2.12 14.11
N ARG A 49 -15.89 -1.86 15.15
CA ARG A 49 -16.46 -0.53 15.40
C ARG A 49 -15.39 0.51 15.70
N ASP A 50 -14.43 0.16 16.55
CA ASP A 50 -13.38 1.08 17.00
C ASP A 50 -12.36 1.36 15.88
N ALA A 51 -12.07 0.38 15.01
CA ALA A 51 -11.19 0.59 13.86
C ALA A 51 -11.82 1.46 12.76
N ARG A 52 -13.16 1.43 12.61
CA ARG A 52 -13.86 2.12 11.51
C ARG A 52 -13.65 3.63 11.51
N ILE A 53 -13.60 4.26 12.69
CA ILE A 53 -13.48 5.72 12.77
C ILE A 53 -12.13 6.22 12.22
N ALA A 54 -11.08 5.40 12.29
CA ALA A 54 -9.74 5.80 11.88
C ALA A 54 -9.63 6.06 10.36
N GLN A 55 -10.50 5.43 9.56
CA GLN A 55 -10.59 5.66 8.11
C GLN A 55 -11.24 7.02 7.78
N LEU A 56 -11.93 7.65 8.74
CA LEU A 56 -12.80 8.81 8.52
C LEU A 56 -12.21 10.11 9.10
N TYR A 57 -11.71 10.07 10.33
CA TYR A 57 -11.17 11.28 10.99
C TYR A 57 -9.82 11.74 10.37
N GLU A 58 -9.38 12.95 10.71
CA GLU A 58 -8.10 13.52 10.26
C GLU A 58 -7.91 13.46 8.72
N GLY A 59 -9.02 13.60 7.99
CA GLY A 59 -9.10 13.44 6.54
C GLY A 59 -9.41 12.00 6.13
N THR A 60 -10.47 11.78 5.37
CA THR A 60 -10.86 10.44 4.90
C THR A 60 -9.75 9.81 4.06
N ASN A 61 -9.73 8.48 3.95
CA ASN A 61 -8.69 7.78 3.19
C ASN A 61 -8.64 8.21 1.71
N GLY A 62 -9.78 8.54 1.11
CA GLY A 62 -9.83 9.17 -0.22
C GLY A 62 -9.18 10.56 -0.27
N ILE A 63 -9.38 11.39 0.76
CA ILE A 63 -8.71 12.71 0.84
C ILE A 63 -7.20 12.55 1.03
N GLN A 64 -6.73 11.56 1.80
CA GLN A 64 -5.30 11.27 1.93
C GLN A 64 -4.69 10.83 0.59
N ALA A 65 -5.41 10.00 -0.18
CA ALA A 65 -5.01 9.60 -1.52
C ALA A 65 -4.93 10.79 -2.49
N LEU A 66 -5.93 11.67 -2.48
CA LEU A 66 -5.94 12.88 -3.29
C LEU A 66 -4.83 13.86 -2.89
N ASP A 67 -4.52 14.00 -1.59
CA ASP A 67 -3.40 14.80 -1.11
C ASP A 67 -2.05 14.22 -1.58
N LEU A 68 -1.89 12.90 -1.50
CA LEU A 68 -0.70 12.20 -2.01
C LEU A 68 -0.48 12.52 -3.49
N VAL A 69 -1.46 12.23 -4.35
CA VAL A 69 -1.34 12.41 -5.81
C VAL A 69 -1.28 13.88 -6.19
N GLY A 70 -2.22 14.69 -5.70
CA GLY A 70 -2.40 16.08 -6.13
C GLY A 70 -1.40 17.07 -5.54
N ARG A 71 -0.80 16.76 -4.38
CA ARG A 71 0.11 17.71 -3.67
C ARG A 71 1.48 17.12 -3.39
N LYS A 72 1.59 15.88 -2.90
CA LYS A 72 2.89 15.34 -2.45
C LYS A 72 3.80 14.90 -3.59
N LEU A 73 3.25 14.31 -4.66
CA LEU A 73 4.05 13.80 -5.77
C LEU A 73 4.84 14.89 -6.52
N THR A 74 4.26 16.08 -6.68
CA THR A 74 4.90 17.20 -7.37
C THR A 74 5.70 18.11 -6.43
N GLN A 75 5.56 17.92 -5.11
CA GLN A 75 6.16 18.79 -4.11
C GLN A 75 7.68 18.86 -4.25
N HIS A 76 8.23 20.08 -4.22
CA HIS A 76 9.65 20.34 -4.42
C HIS A 76 10.21 19.70 -5.70
N ASN A 77 9.47 19.80 -6.81
CA ASN A 77 9.79 19.20 -8.10
C ASN A 77 9.99 17.68 -8.01
N GLY A 78 9.13 16.98 -7.26
CA GLY A 78 9.17 15.52 -7.09
C GLY A 78 10.24 15.00 -6.13
N ARG A 79 10.86 15.87 -5.34
CA ARG A 79 11.95 15.50 -4.42
C ARG A 79 11.51 14.50 -3.35
N LEU A 80 10.28 14.61 -2.86
CA LEU A 80 9.76 13.69 -1.85
C LEU A 80 9.77 12.25 -2.37
N LEU A 81 9.20 12.08 -3.56
CA LEU A 81 9.06 10.79 -4.23
C LEU A 81 10.43 10.18 -4.59
N ARG A 82 11.34 10.97 -5.18
CA ARG A 82 12.71 10.53 -5.47
C ARG A 82 13.42 10.03 -4.23
N SER A 83 13.22 10.68 -3.08
CA SER A 83 13.86 10.24 -1.82
C SER A 83 13.45 8.84 -1.36
N PHE A 84 12.29 8.34 -1.80
CA PHE A 84 11.86 6.96 -1.58
C PHE A 84 12.45 6.02 -2.64
N PHE A 85 12.31 6.34 -3.93
CA PHE A 85 12.87 5.52 -5.01
C PHE A 85 14.38 5.32 -4.86
N ASP A 86 15.13 6.41 -4.68
CA ASP A 86 16.58 6.36 -4.47
C ASP A 86 16.94 5.43 -3.30
N LEU A 87 16.17 5.46 -2.19
CA LEU A 87 16.45 4.58 -1.05
C LEU A 87 16.28 3.10 -1.42
N VAL A 88 15.17 2.78 -2.09
CA VAL A 88 14.81 1.39 -2.38
C VAL A 88 15.67 0.82 -3.50
N GLU A 89 15.92 1.60 -4.56
CA GLU A 89 16.76 1.23 -5.70
C GLU A 89 18.21 0.97 -5.25
N ASN A 90 18.81 1.88 -4.49
CA ASN A 90 20.15 1.66 -3.93
C ASN A 90 20.20 0.35 -3.11
N TYR A 91 19.17 0.07 -2.32
CA TYR A 91 19.13 -1.16 -1.52
C TYR A 91 18.96 -2.43 -2.37
N ILE A 92 18.16 -2.36 -3.45
CA ILE A 92 18.03 -3.44 -4.44
C ILE A 92 19.39 -3.71 -5.09
N GLU A 93 20.09 -2.66 -5.54
CA GLU A 93 21.40 -2.78 -6.18
C GLU A 93 22.42 -3.44 -5.25
N GLU A 94 22.54 -2.94 -4.01
CA GLU A 94 23.43 -3.48 -2.97
C GLU A 94 23.18 -4.97 -2.66
N ASN A 95 21.94 -5.45 -2.83
CA ASN A 95 21.54 -6.81 -2.48
C ASN A 95 21.18 -7.68 -3.69
N SER A 96 21.44 -7.20 -4.91
CA SER A 96 21.08 -7.87 -6.16
C SER A 96 21.72 -9.26 -6.32
N LEU A 97 22.89 -9.46 -5.72
CA LEU A 97 23.64 -10.72 -5.73
C LEU A 97 23.53 -11.52 -4.42
N ASN A 98 22.66 -11.11 -3.49
CA ASN A 98 22.47 -11.81 -2.22
C ASN A 98 21.52 -13.00 -2.41
N GLU A 99 22.08 -14.20 -2.56
CA GLU A 99 21.31 -15.45 -2.75
C GLU A 99 20.28 -15.71 -1.65
N GLN A 100 20.53 -15.26 -0.40
CA GLN A 100 19.57 -15.45 0.69
C GLN A 100 18.27 -14.65 0.47
N LEU A 101 18.32 -13.60 -0.34
CA LEU A 101 17.20 -12.71 -0.63
C LEU A 101 16.54 -12.97 -1.99
N GLU A 102 16.79 -14.13 -2.61
CA GLU A 102 16.20 -14.50 -3.91
C GLU A 102 14.66 -14.48 -3.91
N ASP A 103 14.04 -14.79 -2.76
CA ASP A 103 12.58 -14.76 -2.57
C ASP A 103 12.02 -13.34 -2.34
N PHE A 104 12.90 -12.33 -2.23
CA PHE A 104 12.52 -10.97 -1.83
C PHE A 104 12.92 -9.92 -2.87
N VAL A 105 14.20 -9.84 -3.22
CA VAL A 105 14.74 -8.77 -4.07
C VAL A 105 14.06 -8.71 -5.44
N PRO A 106 13.91 -9.81 -6.20
CA PRO A 106 13.25 -9.75 -7.52
C PRO A 106 11.79 -9.28 -7.45
N LEU A 107 11.06 -9.68 -6.40
CA LEU A 107 9.65 -9.29 -6.21
C LEU A 107 9.52 -7.82 -5.78
N LEU A 108 10.46 -7.33 -4.96
CA LEU A 108 10.56 -5.91 -4.64
C LEU A 108 10.89 -5.09 -5.89
N THR A 109 11.91 -5.47 -6.66
CA THR A 109 12.31 -4.79 -7.91
C THR A 109 11.12 -4.64 -8.84
N LYS A 110 10.41 -5.73 -9.12
CA LYS A 110 9.21 -5.70 -9.98
C LYS A 110 8.12 -4.76 -9.45
N SER A 111 7.94 -4.68 -8.14
CA SER A 111 6.91 -3.83 -7.53
C SER A 111 7.29 -2.35 -7.56
N VAL A 112 8.58 -2.04 -7.41
CA VAL A 112 9.14 -0.69 -7.59
C VAL A 112 9.04 -0.23 -9.04
N GLU A 113 9.41 -1.08 -10.00
CA GLU A 113 9.27 -0.78 -11.43
C GLU A 113 7.82 -0.47 -11.81
N ARG A 114 6.86 -1.25 -11.31
CA ARG A 114 5.44 -0.97 -11.54
C ARG A 114 5.03 0.36 -10.90
N LEU A 115 5.48 0.63 -9.67
CA LEU A 115 5.17 1.87 -8.95
C LEU A 115 5.71 3.10 -9.71
N ASP A 116 6.92 3.02 -10.24
CA ASP A 116 7.52 4.06 -11.08
C ASP A 116 6.70 4.28 -12.37
N GLN A 117 6.36 3.20 -13.08
CA GLN A 117 5.56 3.27 -14.30
C GLN A 117 4.18 3.93 -14.07
N VAL A 118 3.45 3.54 -13.02
CA VAL A 118 2.14 4.16 -12.74
C VAL A 118 2.28 5.60 -12.25
N THR A 119 3.37 5.91 -11.54
CA THR A 119 3.67 7.29 -11.13
C THR A 119 3.87 8.18 -12.34
N ALA A 120 4.68 7.72 -13.31
CA ALA A 120 4.92 8.43 -14.55
C ALA A 120 3.63 8.59 -15.37
N PHE A 121 2.80 7.54 -15.43
CA PHE A 121 1.49 7.58 -16.09
C PHE A 121 0.56 8.64 -15.47
N ILE A 122 0.39 8.62 -14.14
CA ILE A 122 -0.44 9.58 -13.41
C ILE A 122 0.09 11.01 -13.61
N ALA A 123 1.42 11.20 -13.52
CA ALA A 123 2.02 12.52 -13.73
C ALA A 123 1.77 13.03 -15.17
N ALA A 124 1.91 12.17 -16.18
CA ALA A 124 1.68 12.55 -17.58
C ALA A 124 0.21 12.87 -17.88
N LYS A 125 -0.72 12.03 -17.40
CA LYS A 125 -2.17 12.19 -17.65
C LYS A 125 -2.80 13.28 -16.80
N GLY A 126 -2.39 13.39 -15.53
CA GLY A 126 -2.88 14.39 -14.59
C GLY A 126 -2.59 15.83 -15.00
N LEU A 127 -1.55 16.07 -15.82
CA LEU A 127 -1.28 17.39 -16.41
C LEU A 127 -2.34 17.79 -17.44
N SER A 128 -2.89 16.82 -18.19
CA SER A 128 -3.93 17.08 -19.20
C SER A 128 -5.34 17.09 -18.62
N ASP A 129 -5.61 16.24 -17.64
CA ASP A 129 -6.89 16.12 -16.97
C ASP A 129 -6.68 15.77 -15.48
N PRO A 130 -7.00 16.68 -14.55
CA PRO A 130 -6.88 16.41 -13.12
C PRO A 130 -7.65 15.17 -12.66
N SER A 131 -8.72 14.80 -13.36
CA SER A 131 -9.54 13.62 -13.05
C SER A 131 -8.78 12.31 -13.29
N GLU A 132 -7.88 12.28 -14.28
CA GLU A 132 -6.99 11.15 -14.56
C GLU A 132 -5.94 10.93 -13.45
N GLY A 133 -5.64 11.97 -12.66
CA GLY A 133 -4.86 11.83 -11.43
C GLY A 133 -5.72 11.47 -10.21
N ALA A 134 -6.87 12.11 -10.07
CA ALA A 134 -7.76 11.95 -8.92
C ALA A 134 -8.45 10.58 -8.87
N GLY A 135 -8.92 10.06 -10.00
CA GLY A 135 -9.62 8.78 -10.12
C GLY A 135 -8.84 7.60 -9.54
N PRO A 136 -7.59 7.34 -10.00
CA PRO A 136 -6.79 6.23 -9.51
C PRO A 136 -6.08 6.50 -8.17
N ALA A 137 -6.34 7.62 -7.49
CA ALA A 137 -5.52 8.05 -6.35
C ALA A 137 -5.50 7.04 -5.19
N ALA A 138 -6.64 6.40 -4.89
CA ALA A 138 -6.73 5.40 -3.83
C ALA A 138 -5.90 4.14 -4.15
N ASP A 139 -6.01 3.65 -5.39
CA ASP A 139 -5.24 2.51 -5.90
C ASP A 139 -3.73 2.80 -5.90
N TYR A 140 -3.36 4.02 -6.32
CA TYR A 140 -1.97 4.47 -6.27
C TYR A 140 -1.43 4.49 -4.84
N LEU A 141 -2.18 5.05 -3.88
CA LEU A 141 -1.78 5.06 -2.47
C LEU A 141 -1.59 3.64 -1.94
N LYS A 142 -2.52 2.72 -2.23
CA LYS A 142 -2.43 1.32 -1.82
C LYS A 142 -1.19 0.65 -2.43
N MET A 143 -0.95 0.86 -3.72
CA MET A 143 0.20 0.31 -4.42
C MET A 143 1.52 0.82 -3.83
N PHE A 144 1.59 2.11 -3.49
CA PHE A 144 2.75 2.68 -2.80
C PHE A 144 2.97 2.00 -1.45
N ALA A 145 1.92 1.89 -0.62
CA ALA A 145 2.00 1.26 0.69
C ALA A 145 2.49 -0.19 0.60
N LEU A 146 1.95 -0.96 -0.36
CA LEU A 146 2.36 -2.36 -0.58
C LEU A 146 3.86 -2.47 -0.90
N THR A 147 4.37 -1.62 -1.78
CA THR A 147 5.78 -1.57 -2.17
C THR A 147 6.68 -1.10 -1.02
N ALA A 148 6.25 -0.10 -0.25
CA ALA A 148 7.00 0.39 0.91
C ALA A 148 7.10 -0.69 2.02
N ILE A 149 6.04 -1.46 2.25
CA ILE A 149 6.07 -2.57 3.19
C ILE A 149 6.90 -3.74 2.65
N ALA A 150 6.88 -4.00 1.34
CA ALA A 150 7.77 -4.98 0.71
C ALA A 150 9.25 -4.65 0.97
N TYR A 151 9.63 -3.38 0.83
CA TYR A 151 10.98 -2.92 1.18
C TYR A 151 11.32 -3.23 2.64
N VAL A 152 10.42 -2.94 3.58
CA VAL A 152 10.62 -3.24 5.00
C VAL A 152 10.73 -4.75 5.25
N TRP A 153 9.94 -5.59 4.58
CA TRP A 153 10.06 -7.04 4.68
C TRP A 153 11.39 -7.56 4.15
N THR A 154 11.88 -7.04 3.02
CA THR A 154 13.22 -7.39 2.52
C THR A 154 14.30 -7.01 3.54
N ARG A 155 14.19 -5.83 4.16
CA ARG A 155 15.10 -5.41 5.24
C ARG A 155 15.04 -6.35 6.45
N TYR A 156 13.84 -6.77 6.86
CA TYR A 156 13.67 -7.72 7.95
C TYR A 156 14.22 -9.09 7.61
N ALA A 157 14.03 -9.57 6.38
CA ALA A 157 14.58 -10.83 5.91
C ALA A 157 16.11 -10.81 5.95
N ASP A 158 16.74 -9.76 5.43
CA ASP A 158 18.20 -9.59 5.46
C ASP A 158 18.77 -9.65 6.89
N ILE A 159 18.19 -8.87 7.80
CA ILE A 159 18.58 -8.90 9.22
C ILE A 159 18.36 -10.28 9.84
N SER A 160 17.26 -10.95 9.48
CA SER A 160 16.89 -12.25 10.04
C SER A 160 17.81 -13.36 9.55
N TYR A 161 18.16 -13.39 8.26
CA TYR A 161 19.12 -14.37 7.72
C TYR A 161 20.51 -14.21 8.35
N LYS A 162 20.96 -12.98 8.60
CA LYS A 162 22.23 -12.71 9.31
C LYS A 162 22.24 -13.22 10.76
N LYS A 163 21.07 -13.34 11.39
CA LYS A 163 20.92 -13.71 12.80
C LYS A 163 20.27 -15.07 13.04
N GLN A 164 19.95 -15.83 11.98
CA GLN A 164 19.17 -17.07 12.09
C GLN A 164 19.86 -18.17 12.94
N ASN A 165 21.18 -18.12 13.05
CA ASN A 165 21.95 -19.07 13.87
C ASN A 165 21.86 -18.77 15.38
N ASP A 166 21.34 -17.58 15.76
CA ASP A 166 21.10 -17.14 17.13
C ASP A 166 19.59 -16.90 17.33
N ASP A 167 18.79 -17.94 17.05
CA ASP A 167 17.33 -17.88 17.07
C ASP A 167 16.66 -18.96 17.95
N PRO A 168 16.95 -19.01 19.27
CA PRO A 168 16.44 -20.06 20.15
C PRO A 168 14.90 -20.08 20.27
N LYS A 169 14.22 -18.98 19.89
CA LYS A 169 12.76 -18.83 19.94
C LYS A 169 12.10 -18.85 18.55
N GLY A 170 12.86 -19.03 17.47
CA GLY A 170 12.32 -19.06 16.10
C GLY A 170 11.77 -17.72 15.59
N PHE A 171 12.15 -16.59 16.20
CA PHE A 171 11.68 -15.26 15.83
C PHE A 171 12.18 -14.84 14.43
N TYR A 172 13.48 -15.00 14.15
CA TYR A 172 14.06 -14.64 12.86
C TYR A 172 13.52 -15.55 11.75
N LYS A 173 13.39 -16.84 12.05
CA LYS A 173 12.72 -17.79 11.14
C LYS A 173 11.28 -17.34 10.84
N ALA A 174 10.49 -16.99 11.85
CA ALA A 174 9.12 -16.53 11.68
C ALA A 174 9.04 -15.22 10.85
N LYS A 175 10.00 -14.30 11.01
CA LYS A 175 10.08 -13.08 10.19
C LYS A 175 10.37 -13.36 8.73
N ILE A 176 11.27 -14.29 8.43
CA ILE A 176 11.55 -14.73 7.06
C ILE A 176 10.28 -15.31 6.43
N GLU A 177 9.65 -16.29 7.09
CA GLU A 177 8.44 -16.95 6.55
C GLU A 177 7.26 -15.99 6.37
N SER A 178 7.04 -15.09 7.33
CA SER A 178 6.00 -14.04 7.22
C SER A 178 6.28 -13.08 6.06
N GLY A 179 7.55 -12.73 5.87
CA GLY A 179 8.00 -11.92 4.75
C GLY A 179 7.75 -12.62 3.42
N LYS A 180 8.14 -13.90 3.27
CA LYS A 180 7.87 -14.70 2.07
C LYS A 180 6.37 -14.78 1.75
N PHE A 181 5.54 -14.94 2.78
CA PHE A 181 4.09 -14.89 2.62
C PHE A 181 3.62 -13.53 2.08
N TYR A 182 4.11 -12.42 2.64
CA TYR A 182 3.77 -11.09 2.14
C TYR A 182 4.18 -10.91 0.67
N MET A 183 5.42 -11.26 0.32
CA MET A 183 5.94 -11.12 -1.03
C MET A 183 5.16 -11.97 -2.04
N SER A 184 4.69 -13.16 -1.65
CA SER A 184 4.03 -14.10 -2.56
C SER A 184 2.49 -14.03 -2.58
N LYS A 185 1.86 -13.48 -1.53
CA LYS A 185 0.40 -13.46 -1.38
C LYS A 185 -0.23 -12.08 -1.36
N LEU A 186 0.48 -11.06 -0.90
CA LEU A 186 -0.06 -9.69 -0.82
C LEU A 186 0.53 -8.81 -1.91
N LEU A 187 1.86 -8.81 -2.06
CA LEU A 187 2.55 -7.97 -3.03
C LEU A 187 2.12 -8.16 -4.51
N PRO A 188 1.66 -9.35 -4.98
CA PRO A 188 1.14 -9.49 -6.33
C PRO A 188 -0.04 -8.57 -6.67
N GLU A 189 -0.76 -8.06 -5.65
CA GLU A 189 -1.83 -7.07 -5.82
C GLU A 189 -1.35 -5.83 -6.57
N THR A 190 -0.07 -5.45 -6.46
CA THR A 190 0.54 -4.35 -7.25
C THR A 190 0.36 -4.53 -8.77
N GLY A 191 0.29 -5.77 -9.27
CA GLY A 191 0.03 -6.04 -10.68
C GLY A 191 -1.41 -5.75 -11.11
N TYR A 192 -2.38 -6.08 -10.25
CA TYR A 192 -3.79 -5.74 -10.47
C TYR A 192 -4.00 -4.22 -10.35
N LEU A 193 -3.44 -3.60 -9.31
CA LEU A 193 -3.53 -2.15 -9.11
C LEU A 193 -2.94 -1.37 -10.28
N MET A 194 -1.80 -1.82 -10.83
CA MET A 194 -1.25 -1.23 -12.05
C MET A 194 -2.23 -1.28 -13.22
N ALA A 195 -2.89 -2.42 -13.44
CA ALA A 195 -3.89 -2.55 -14.51
C ALA A 195 -5.10 -1.63 -14.28
N SER A 196 -5.57 -1.51 -13.03
CA SER A 196 -6.65 -0.60 -12.62
C SER A 196 -6.28 0.87 -12.85
N ILE A 197 -5.05 1.27 -12.50
CA ILE A 197 -4.59 2.65 -12.66
C ILE A 197 -4.44 3.00 -14.15
N ILE A 198 -3.88 2.10 -14.96
CA ILE A 198 -3.60 2.33 -16.39
C ILE A 198 -4.87 2.38 -17.24
N SER A 199 -5.99 1.77 -16.81
CA SER A 199 -7.27 1.90 -17.53
C SER A 199 -7.82 3.35 -17.52
N GLY A 200 -7.26 4.22 -16.68
CA GLY A 200 -7.56 5.65 -16.65
C GLY A 200 -8.89 5.97 -15.97
N ALA A 201 -9.14 7.27 -15.78
CA ALA A 201 -10.27 7.74 -15.00
C ALA A 201 -11.58 7.88 -15.79
N LYS A 202 -11.57 7.66 -17.11
CA LYS A 202 -12.76 7.79 -17.96
C LYS A 202 -13.97 7.00 -17.48
N SER A 203 -13.75 5.82 -16.93
CA SER A 203 -14.85 5.01 -16.39
C SER A 203 -15.50 5.63 -15.14
N TYR A 204 -14.81 6.55 -14.45
CA TYR A 204 -15.36 7.33 -13.36
C TYR A 204 -16.03 8.62 -13.84
N THR A 205 -15.47 9.27 -14.87
CA THR A 205 -15.90 10.63 -15.30
C THR A 205 -16.94 10.64 -16.40
N ASP A 206 -16.95 9.61 -17.26
CA ASP A 206 -17.81 9.54 -18.44
C ASP A 206 -19.08 8.72 -18.16
N TYR A 207 -19.22 8.20 -16.94
CA TYR A 207 -20.40 7.44 -16.52
C TYR A 207 -21.55 8.40 -16.19
N ASP A 208 -22.63 8.32 -16.97
CA ASP A 208 -23.84 9.11 -16.73
C ASP A 208 -24.56 8.63 -15.46
N ASP A 209 -24.78 9.53 -14.52
CA ASP A 209 -25.47 9.28 -13.25
C ASP A 209 -26.86 8.63 -13.45
N VAL A 210 -27.53 8.93 -14.57
CA VAL A 210 -28.83 8.30 -14.91
C VAL A 210 -28.69 6.78 -15.03
N ASN A 211 -27.56 6.28 -15.52
CA ASN A 211 -27.30 4.84 -15.59
C ASN A 211 -27.12 4.22 -14.20
N PHE A 212 -26.62 5.00 -13.22
CA PHE A 212 -26.54 4.53 -11.84
C PHE A 212 -27.95 4.39 -11.25
N GLU A 213 -28.76 5.43 -11.38
CA GLU A 213 -30.10 5.48 -10.80
C GLU A 213 -31.04 4.42 -11.39
N THR A 214 -31.03 4.27 -12.72
CA THR A 214 -31.89 3.30 -13.42
C THR A 214 -31.53 1.84 -13.12
N GLY A 215 -30.27 1.55 -12.75
CA GLY A 215 -29.83 0.20 -12.37
C GLY A 215 -30.47 -0.35 -11.09
N PHE A 216 -31.08 0.50 -10.26
CA PHE A 216 -31.73 0.12 -8.99
C PHE A 216 -33.25 0.25 -9.01
N GLN A 217 -33.83 0.63 -10.15
CA GLN A 217 -35.28 0.67 -10.35
C GLN A 217 -35.70 -0.64 -11.03
N LEU A 218 -36.18 -1.60 -10.24
CA LEU A 218 -36.86 -2.82 -10.71
C LEU A 218 -38.35 -2.57 -10.94
#